data_AF-A0A5B6VDU4-F1
#
_entry.id   AF-A0A5B6VDU4-F1
#
_cell.length_a   1.000
_cell.length_b   1.000
_cell.length_c   1.000
_cell.angle_alpha   90.00
_cell.angle_beta   90.00
_cell.angle_gamma   90.00
#
_symmetry.space_group_name_H-M   'P 1'
#
loop_
_entity.id
_entity.type
_entity.pdbx_description
1 polymer ?
#
loop_
_entity_poly.entity_id
_entity_poly.type
_entity_poly.pdbx_seq_one_letter_code
_entity_poly.pdbx_strand_id
1 'polypeptide(L)'
;MAYEKMKHRHDLDVSIDCCSEEVEIIYSALDNTISEIGEKAIAWQGRNIKNHVSEIKIWNEPVFKRTMLTLQWLDLLRSMLQEAQWSKEKAVPTVDEYMRNGYISFALGPIILPALYFVGPRLSEAVVKSGEYSLLFRHVSTCGRLLNDIHSFKRESMEGKLNAVSLHIIHGTNSVTDDHVNQELKHLIEERRRELHRLVLQKNDSIVPRQCKELFWKMSKVLHLFYMKDDGFTSHEMANAVNAVIHEPILVDQL
;
A
#
# COMPACT_ATOMS: atom_id res chain seq x y z
N MET A 1 -8.45 10.31 -14.57
CA MET A 1 -7.56 11.27 -15.27
C MET A 1 -6.13 11.27 -14.75
N ALA A 2 -5.86 11.41 -13.45
CA ALA A 2 -4.50 11.29 -12.90
C ALA A 2 -3.79 9.99 -13.33
N TYR A 3 -4.54 8.88 -13.37
CA TYR A 3 -4.09 7.60 -13.95
C TYR A 3 -3.66 7.73 -15.41
N GLU A 4 -4.47 8.35 -16.29
CA GLU A 4 -4.15 8.52 -17.71
C GLU A 4 -2.95 9.46 -17.91
N LYS A 5 -2.86 10.56 -17.16
CA LYS A 5 -1.68 11.44 -17.19
C LYS A 5 -0.40 10.69 -16.82
N MET A 6 -0.44 9.95 -15.71
CA MET A 6 0.72 9.18 -15.27
C MET A 6 1.05 8.05 -16.23
N LYS A 7 0.04 7.51 -16.92
CA LYS A 7 0.25 6.51 -17.97
C LYS A 7 1.04 7.14 -19.12
N HIS A 8 0.71 8.36 -19.53
CA HIS A 8 1.40 9.03 -20.63
C HIS A 8 2.56 9.94 -20.18
N ARG A 9 3.04 9.80 -18.94
CA ARG A 9 4.07 10.64 -18.30
C ARG A 9 5.33 10.88 -19.15
N HIS A 10 5.73 9.92 -19.98
CA HIS A 10 6.95 9.98 -20.80
C HIS A 10 6.66 10.13 -22.30
N ASP A 11 5.39 10.20 -22.68
CA ASP A 11 4.98 10.40 -24.08
C ASP A 11 4.90 11.92 -24.32
N LEU A 12 5.99 12.50 -24.85
CA LEU A 12 6.08 13.93 -25.18
C LEU A 12 5.00 14.39 -26.19
N ASP A 13 4.35 13.45 -26.88
CA ASP A 13 3.35 13.68 -27.91
C ASP A 13 1.90 13.64 -27.38
N VAL A 14 1.71 13.35 -26.09
CA VAL A 14 0.40 13.15 -25.46
C VAL A 14 0.17 14.23 -24.39
N SER A 15 -0.33 15.40 -24.82
CA SER A 15 -0.86 16.40 -23.89
C SER A 15 -2.25 15.96 -23.41
N ILE A 16 -2.35 15.60 -22.14
CA ILE A 16 -3.64 15.35 -21.49
C ILE A 16 -3.99 16.59 -20.70
N ASP A 17 -5.06 17.30 -21.07
CA ASP A 17 -5.53 18.44 -20.30
C ASP A 17 -6.08 17.96 -18.94
N CYS A 18 -5.84 18.75 -17.89
CA CYS A 18 -6.46 18.50 -16.60
C CYS A 18 -7.93 18.93 -16.61
N CYS A 19 -8.80 18.11 -16.03
CA CYS A 19 -10.22 18.39 -15.85
C CYS A 19 -10.48 19.45 -14.77
N SER A 20 -9.48 19.76 -13.94
CA SER A 20 -9.51 20.87 -12.98
C SER A 20 -8.10 21.29 -12.56
N GLU A 21 -7.98 22.50 -12.04
CA GLU A 21 -6.73 23.05 -11.49
C GLU A 21 -6.22 22.21 -10.31
N GLU A 22 -7.11 21.72 -9.44
CA GLU A 22 -6.73 20.89 -8.29
C GLU A 22 -6.06 19.58 -8.71
N VAL A 23 -6.56 18.94 -9.77
CA VAL A 23 -5.95 17.72 -10.28
C VAL A 23 -4.58 18.01 -10.91
N GLU A 24 -4.41 19.18 -11.52
CA GLU A 24 -3.12 19.62 -12.04
C GLU A 24 -2.08 19.82 -10.94
N ILE A 25 -2.48 20.48 -9.84
CA ILE A 25 -1.63 20.69 -8.68
C ILE A 25 -1.22 19.34 -8.07
N ILE A 26 -2.16 18.44 -7.82
CA ILE A 26 -1.89 17.12 -7.24
C ILE A 26 -0.98 16.30 -8.16
N TYR A 27 -1.27 16.27 -9.46
CA TYR A 27 -0.45 15.55 -10.43
C TYR A 27 0.97 16.09 -10.45
N SER A 28 1.15 17.41 -10.48
CA SER A 28 2.48 18.03 -10.55
C SER A 28 3.29 17.77 -9.28
N ALA A 29 2.67 17.88 -8.10
CA ALA A 29 3.31 17.54 -6.83
C ALA A 29 3.76 16.07 -6.80
N LEU A 30 2.91 15.18 -7.29
CA LEU A 30 3.17 13.76 -7.38
C LEU A 30 4.32 13.45 -8.35
N ASP A 31 4.28 14.03 -9.55
CA ASP A 31 5.30 13.87 -10.58
C ASP A 31 6.68 14.31 -10.07
N ASN A 32 6.75 15.50 -9.47
CA ASN A 32 7.96 16.05 -8.88
C ASN A 32 8.50 15.16 -7.76
N THR A 33 7.62 14.68 -6.87
CA THR A 33 8.01 13.79 -5.77
C THR A 33 8.59 12.48 -6.30
N ILE A 34 7.97 11.87 -7.31
CA ILE A 34 8.47 10.63 -7.93
C ILE A 34 9.84 10.86 -8.56
N SER A 35 10.03 11.98 -9.26
CA SER A 35 11.32 12.35 -9.86
C SER A 35 12.40 12.53 -8.80
N GLU A 36 12.11 13.29 -7.75
CA GLU A 36 13.05 13.59 -6.66
C GLU A 36 13.48 12.31 -5.92
N ILE A 37 12.52 11.46 -5.55
CA ILE A 37 12.81 10.17 -4.92
C ILE A 37 13.67 9.31 -5.85
N GLY A 38 13.35 9.29 -7.14
CA GLY A 38 14.10 8.56 -8.16
C GLY A 38 15.57 9.01 -8.24
N GLU A 39 15.81 10.32 -8.29
CA GLU A 39 17.16 10.89 -8.34
C GLU A 39 17.96 10.58 -7.08
N LYS A 40 17.35 10.77 -5.90
CA LYS A 40 17.98 10.43 -4.61
C LYS A 40 18.33 8.94 -4.52
N ALA A 41 17.43 8.07 -4.98
CA ALA A 41 17.66 6.64 -4.97
C ALA A 41 18.76 6.20 -5.97
N ILE A 42 18.89 6.85 -7.13
CA ILE A 42 20.03 6.63 -8.06
C ILE A 42 21.35 6.96 -7.38
N ALA A 43 21.42 8.12 -6.73
CA ALA A 43 22.61 8.57 -6.01
C ALA A 43 22.97 7.60 -4.88
N TRP A 44 21.99 7.21 -4.06
CA TRP A 44 22.19 6.28 -2.95
C TRP A 44 22.65 4.90 -3.40
N GLN A 45 22.06 4.37 -4.47
CA GLN A 45 22.35 3.03 -4.97
C GLN A 45 23.59 2.95 -5.87
N GLY A 46 24.18 4.10 -6.25
CA GLY A 46 25.36 4.19 -7.11
C GLY A 46 25.13 3.61 -8.51
N ARG A 47 23.88 3.61 -9.01
CA ARG A 47 23.51 3.07 -10.32
C ARG A 47 22.16 3.59 -10.79
N ASN A 48 21.95 3.54 -12.10
CA ASN A 48 20.67 3.91 -12.69
C ASN A 48 19.58 2.89 -12.30
N ILE A 49 18.61 3.32 -11.48
CA ILE A 49 17.42 2.54 -11.12
C ILE A 49 16.24 2.81 -12.06
N LYS A 50 16.33 3.76 -13.00
CA LYS A 50 15.29 3.99 -14.03
C LYS A 50 15.07 2.73 -14.87
N ASN A 51 16.10 1.88 -14.98
CA ASN A 51 16.06 0.59 -15.66
C ASN A 51 15.49 -0.56 -14.81
N HIS A 52 15.10 -0.34 -13.54
CA HIS A 52 14.16 -1.23 -12.85
C HIS A 52 12.79 -1.10 -13.50
N VAL A 53 12.69 -1.61 -14.71
CA VAL A 53 11.48 -1.76 -15.50
C VAL A 53 11.05 -3.19 -15.26
N SER A 54 9.92 -3.36 -14.60
CA SER A 54 9.15 -4.58 -14.75
C SER A 54 8.28 -4.43 -15.99
N GLU A 55 8.38 -5.38 -16.91
CA GLU A 55 7.20 -5.82 -17.66
C GLU A 55 6.21 -6.35 -16.62
N ILE A 56 5.35 -5.46 -16.09
CA ILE A 56 4.24 -5.89 -15.25
C ILE A 56 3.22 -6.53 -16.18
N LYS A 57 3.38 -7.84 -16.43
CA LYS A 57 2.39 -8.71 -17.10
C LYS A 57 1.18 -8.98 -16.19
N ILE A 58 0.71 -7.99 -15.45
CA ILE A 58 -0.52 -8.16 -14.65
C ILE A 58 -1.74 -7.93 -15.56
N TRP A 59 -1.61 -7.20 -16.67
CA TRP A 59 -2.67 -7.00 -17.68
C TRP A 59 -2.05 -6.82 -19.09
N ASN A 60 -2.62 -7.45 -20.13
CA ASN A 60 -2.10 -7.61 -21.51
C ASN A 60 -1.96 -6.30 -22.34
N GLU A 61 -1.42 -5.22 -21.78
CA GLU A 61 -1.18 -3.95 -22.51
C GLU A 61 0.31 -3.70 -22.76
N PRO A 62 0.73 -3.14 -23.91
CA PRO A 62 2.13 -2.82 -24.19
C PRO A 62 2.66 -1.75 -23.23
N VAL A 63 3.67 -2.10 -22.41
CA VAL A 63 4.26 -1.18 -21.42
C VAL A 63 5.53 -0.55 -22.01
N PHE A 64 5.46 0.75 -22.36
CA PHE A 64 6.66 1.57 -22.57
C PHE A 64 7.51 1.59 -21.29
N LYS A 65 8.85 1.60 -21.41
CA LYS A 65 9.80 1.52 -20.29
C LYS A 65 9.49 2.57 -19.20
N ARG A 66 8.88 2.15 -18.09
CA ARG A 66 8.57 2.99 -16.92
C ARG A 66 9.40 2.57 -15.72
N THR A 67 9.82 3.54 -14.93
CA THR A 67 10.52 3.29 -13.67
C THR A 67 9.58 2.57 -12.69
N MET A 68 10.11 1.66 -11.87
CA MET A 68 9.35 0.95 -10.84
C MET A 68 8.59 1.91 -9.90
N LEU A 69 9.13 3.11 -9.63
CA LEU A 69 8.44 4.13 -8.81
C LEU A 69 7.15 4.61 -9.49
N THR A 70 7.21 4.94 -10.79
CA THR A 70 6.03 5.31 -11.57
C THR A 70 5.00 4.17 -11.62
N LEU A 71 5.47 2.92 -11.75
CA LEU A 71 4.58 1.75 -11.83
C LEU A 71 3.75 1.55 -10.55
N GLN A 72 4.33 1.81 -9.37
CA GLN A 72 3.61 1.67 -8.10
C GLN A 72 2.47 2.69 -7.95
N TRP A 73 2.71 3.92 -8.37
CA TRP A 73 1.67 4.94 -8.39
C TRP A 73 0.60 4.67 -9.45
N LEU A 74 0.98 4.13 -10.60
CA LEU A 74 0.03 3.70 -11.62
C LEU A 74 -0.88 2.57 -11.14
N ASP A 75 -0.31 1.55 -10.50
CA ASP A 75 -1.07 0.45 -9.91
C ASP A 75 -2.03 0.98 -8.83
N LEU A 76 -1.56 1.87 -7.95
CA LEU A 76 -2.40 2.53 -6.95
C LEU A 76 -3.56 3.29 -7.58
N LEU A 77 -3.29 4.20 -8.52
CA LEU A 77 -4.32 5.03 -9.15
C LEU A 77 -5.31 4.19 -9.96
N ARG A 78 -4.86 3.11 -10.60
CA ARG A 78 -5.73 2.15 -11.28
C ARG A 78 -6.63 1.44 -10.29
N SER A 79 -6.09 0.97 -9.16
CA SER A 79 -6.88 0.28 -8.14
C SER A 79 -7.87 1.20 -7.42
N MET A 80 -7.51 2.47 -7.19
CA MET A 80 -8.44 3.49 -6.69
C MET A 80 -9.54 3.81 -7.71
N LEU A 81 -9.21 3.86 -9.01
CA LEU A 81 -10.22 4.03 -10.06
C LEU A 81 -11.21 2.87 -10.09
N GLN A 82 -10.72 1.63 -9.91
CA GLN A 82 -11.59 0.45 -9.85
C GLN A 82 -12.59 0.54 -8.68
N GLU A 83 -12.16 1.01 -7.50
CA GLU A 83 -13.08 1.23 -6.37
C GLU A 83 -14.09 2.34 -6.64
N ALA A 84 -13.65 3.43 -7.26
CA ALA A 84 -14.54 4.51 -7.66
C ALA A 84 -15.58 4.03 -8.68
N GLN A 85 -15.19 3.14 -9.61
CA GLN A 85 -16.11 2.51 -10.56
C GLN A 85 -17.12 1.60 -9.84
N TRP A 86 -16.68 0.73 -8.94
CA TRP A 86 -17.60 -0.10 -8.15
C TRP A 86 -18.61 0.74 -7.36
N SER A 87 -18.15 1.82 -6.72
CA SER A 87 -19.03 2.74 -6.00
C SER A 87 -20.03 3.45 -6.92
N LYS A 88 -19.55 4.01 -8.04
CA LYS A 88 -20.38 4.72 -9.02
C LYS A 88 -21.45 3.83 -9.65
N GLU A 89 -21.09 2.61 -10.00
CA GLU A 89 -21.96 1.64 -10.66
C GLU A 89 -22.81 0.84 -9.67
N LYS A 90 -22.59 1.03 -8.36
CA LYS A 90 -23.14 0.20 -7.28
C LYS A 90 -22.87 -1.30 -7.50
N ALA A 91 -21.74 -1.61 -8.12
CA ALA A 91 -21.31 -2.97 -8.35
C ALA A 91 -20.85 -3.59 -7.02
N VAL A 92 -21.28 -4.82 -6.76
CA VAL A 92 -20.90 -5.58 -5.57
C VAL A 92 -19.87 -6.63 -5.99
N PRO A 93 -18.56 -6.39 -5.82
CA PRO A 93 -17.54 -7.38 -6.15
C PRO A 93 -17.62 -8.58 -5.19
N THR A 94 -17.07 -9.72 -5.60
CA THR A 94 -16.76 -10.81 -4.65
C THR A 94 -15.67 -10.37 -3.68
N VAL A 95 -15.58 -11.03 -2.51
CA VAL A 95 -14.50 -10.78 -1.54
C VAL A 95 -13.12 -10.95 -2.19
N ASP A 96 -12.94 -11.97 -3.04
CA ASP A 96 -11.66 -12.21 -3.71
C ASP A 96 -11.31 -11.15 -4.77
N GLU A 97 -12.29 -10.67 -5.53
CA GLU A 97 -12.09 -9.53 -6.45
C GLU A 97 -11.73 -8.26 -5.70
N TYR A 98 -12.46 -7.98 -4.63
CA TYR A 98 -12.17 -6.85 -3.76
C TYR A 98 -10.76 -6.95 -3.19
N MET A 99 -10.38 -8.09 -2.61
CA MET A 99 -9.08 -8.25 -1.96
C MET A 99 -7.91 -8.20 -2.95
N ARG A 100 -8.07 -8.68 -4.19
CA ARG A 100 -7.06 -8.53 -5.25
C ARG A 100 -6.78 -7.06 -5.60
N ASN A 101 -7.77 -6.19 -5.46
CA ASN A 101 -7.62 -4.76 -5.66
C ASN A 101 -7.21 -4.02 -4.37
N GLY A 102 -7.81 -4.40 -3.25
CA GLY A 102 -7.79 -3.69 -1.97
C GLY A 102 -6.40 -3.59 -1.34
N TYR A 103 -5.58 -4.64 -1.45
CA TYR A 103 -4.21 -4.58 -0.93
C TYR A 103 -3.32 -3.59 -1.72
N ILE A 104 -3.68 -3.27 -2.97
CA ILE A 104 -2.97 -2.26 -3.79
C ILE A 104 -3.53 -0.88 -3.46
N SER A 105 -4.85 -0.71 -3.46
CA SER A 105 -5.52 0.58 -3.20
C SER A 105 -5.33 1.10 -1.78
N PHE A 106 -4.92 0.24 -0.84
CA PHE A 106 -4.48 0.65 0.51
C PHE A 106 -3.19 1.50 0.51
N ALA A 107 -2.55 1.72 -0.66
CA ALA A 107 -1.51 2.72 -0.89
C ALA A 107 -0.14 2.48 -0.25
N LEU A 108 0.14 1.28 0.30
CA LEU A 108 1.48 0.98 0.82
C LEU A 108 2.56 0.87 -0.27
N GLY A 109 2.18 0.61 -1.52
CA GLY A 109 3.13 0.44 -2.63
C GLY A 109 4.05 1.65 -2.77
N PRO A 110 3.50 2.85 -3.02
CA PRO A 110 4.25 4.10 -3.07
C PRO A 110 4.96 4.54 -1.77
N ILE A 111 4.70 3.89 -0.64
CA ILE A 111 5.31 4.23 0.65
C ILE A 111 6.52 3.31 0.93
N ILE A 112 6.29 2.00 0.98
CA ILE A 112 7.31 1.04 1.40
C ILE A 112 8.35 0.85 0.30
N LEU A 113 7.88 0.64 -0.93
CA LEU A 113 8.74 0.12 -1.98
C LEU A 113 9.79 1.13 -2.47
N PRO A 114 9.52 2.46 -2.50
CA PRO A 114 10.58 3.44 -2.71
C PRO A 114 11.57 3.50 -1.53
N ALA A 115 11.08 3.40 -0.30
CA ALA A 115 11.92 3.42 0.90
C ALA A 115 12.94 2.26 0.92
N LEU A 116 12.64 1.13 0.27
CA LEU A 116 13.57 0.00 0.15
C LEU A 116 14.88 0.34 -0.58
N TYR A 117 14.90 1.38 -1.41
CA TYR A 117 16.12 1.84 -2.09
C TYR A 117 17.04 2.65 -1.18
N PHE A 118 16.63 2.94 0.04
CA PHE A 118 17.39 3.75 1.00
C PHE A 118 17.80 2.95 2.24
N VAL A 119 17.54 1.64 2.27
CA VAL A 119 17.85 0.79 3.44
C VAL A 119 18.72 -0.40 3.04
N GLY A 120 19.69 -0.73 3.89
CA GLY A 120 20.52 -1.91 3.73
C GLY A 120 21.42 -1.86 2.48
N PRO A 121 21.76 -3.04 1.91
CA PRO A 121 22.64 -3.13 0.74
C PRO A 121 21.92 -2.70 -0.54
N ARG A 122 22.69 -2.61 -1.64
CA ARG A 122 22.16 -2.32 -2.97
C ARG A 122 21.06 -3.33 -3.35
N LEU A 123 19.87 -2.83 -3.64
CA LEU A 123 18.72 -3.64 -4.02
C LEU A 123 18.89 -4.06 -5.48
N SER A 124 18.87 -5.35 -5.82
CA SER A 124 19.04 -5.80 -7.21
C SER A 124 17.71 -5.92 -7.96
N GLU A 125 17.74 -5.99 -9.30
CA GLU A 125 16.55 -6.27 -10.11
C GLU A 125 15.93 -7.63 -9.76
N ALA A 126 16.78 -8.62 -9.55
CA ALA A 126 16.35 -9.97 -9.18
C ALA A 126 15.56 -9.98 -7.87
N VAL A 127 15.96 -9.15 -6.89
CA VAL A 127 15.22 -8.98 -5.63
C VAL A 127 13.83 -8.41 -5.88
N VAL A 128 13.73 -7.31 -6.62
CA VAL A 128 12.45 -6.61 -6.86
C VAL A 128 11.50 -7.47 -7.70
N LYS A 129 12.04 -8.31 -8.59
CA LYS A 129 11.28 -9.25 -9.43
C LYS A 129 11.00 -10.58 -8.73
N SER A 130 11.46 -10.78 -7.50
CA SER A 130 11.31 -12.06 -6.80
C SER A 130 9.90 -12.27 -6.24
N GLY A 131 9.52 -13.56 -6.17
CA GLY A 131 8.29 -13.96 -5.47
C GLY A 131 8.33 -13.63 -3.97
N GLU A 132 9.51 -13.72 -3.33
CA GLU A 132 9.68 -13.36 -1.91
C GLU A 132 9.34 -11.89 -1.65
N TYR A 133 9.87 -10.97 -2.47
CA TYR A 133 9.55 -9.54 -2.40
C TYR A 133 8.05 -9.27 -2.57
N SER A 134 7.44 -9.91 -3.57
CA SER A 134 6.01 -9.76 -3.85
C SER A 134 5.14 -10.30 -2.71
N LEU A 135 5.53 -11.42 -2.09
CA LEU A 135 4.84 -12.00 -0.94
C LEU A 135 4.95 -11.11 0.31
N LEU A 136 6.15 -10.59 0.61
CA LEU A 136 6.36 -9.65 1.72
C LEU A 136 5.41 -8.44 1.60
N PHE A 137 5.36 -7.82 0.41
CA PHE A 137 4.47 -6.72 0.13
C PHE A 137 3.00 -7.11 0.25
N ARG A 138 2.59 -8.22 -0.39
CA ARG A 138 1.20 -8.68 -0.35
C ARG A 138 0.74 -8.93 1.09
N HIS A 139 1.53 -9.62 1.90
CA HIS A 139 1.15 -9.92 3.28
C HIS A 139 0.97 -8.65 4.13
N VAL A 140 1.92 -7.71 4.10
CA VAL A 140 1.79 -6.47 4.90
C VAL A 140 0.62 -5.61 4.43
N SER A 141 0.40 -5.50 3.11
CA SER A 141 -0.68 -4.71 2.55
C SER A 141 -2.05 -5.32 2.78
N THR A 142 -2.17 -6.65 2.73
CA THR A 142 -3.40 -7.36 3.13
C THR A 142 -3.70 -7.15 4.61
N CYS A 143 -2.71 -7.26 5.51
CA CYS A 143 -2.92 -6.94 6.93
C CYS A 143 -3.43 -5.50 7.10
N GLY A 144 -2.77 -4.53 6.48
CA GLY A 144 -3.15 -3.12 6.57
C GLY A 144 -4.56 -2.85 6.06
N ARG A 145 -4.92 -3.45 4.91
CA ARG A 145 -6.26 -3.33 4.35
C ARG A 145 -7.34 -3.89 5.27
N LEU A 146 -7.17 -5.11 5.76
CA LEU A 146 -8.17 -5.73 6.62
C LEU A 146 -8.30 -5.03 7.97
N LEU A 147 -7.18 -4.55 8.55
CA LEU A 147 -7.21 -3.71 9.74
C LEU A 147 -8.00 -2.43 9.50
N ASN A 148 -7.75 -1.75 8.37
CA ASN A 148 -8.53 -0.58 7.97
C ASN A 148 -10.02 -0.92 7.88
N ASP A 149 -10.39 -1.93 7.08
CA ASP A 149 -11.78 -2.30 6.81
C ASP A 149 -12.57 -2.63 8.09
N ILE A 150 -11.98 -3.38 9.03
CA ILE A 150 -12.62 -3.70 10.31
C ILE A 150 -12.97 -2.42 11.09
N HIS A 151 -12.02 -1.49 11.16
CA HIS A 151 -12.14 -0.30 11.99
C HIS A 151 -12.90 0.85 11.29
N SER A 152 -12.90 0.89 9.95
CA SER A 152 -13.64 1.88 9.16
C SER A 152 -15.06 1.47 8.80
N PHE A 153 -15.41 0.18 8.92
CA PHE A 153 -16.68 -0.38 8.43
C PHE A 153 -17.92 0.43 8.81
N LYS A 154 -18.07 0.82 10.08
CA LYS A 154 -19.25 1.57 10.52
C LYS A 154 -19.38 2.91 9.78
N ARG A 155 -18.28 3.65 9.64
CA ARG A 155 -18.24 4.94 8.95
C ARG A 155 -18.50 4.76 7.46
N GLU A 156 -17.78 3.84 6.82
CA GLU A 156 -17.88 3.59 5.39
C GLU A 156 -19.26 3.03 4.98
N SER A 157 -19.88 2.22 5.83
CA SER A 157 -21.24 1.72 5.62
C SER A 157 -22.27 2.85 5.59
N MET A 158 -22.15 3.87 6.46
CA MET A 158 -23.00 5.06 6.44
C MET A 158 -22.81 5.90 5.16
N GLU A 159 -21.62 5.85 4.57
CA GLU A 159 -21.28 6.50 3.30
C GLU A 159 -21.69 5.65 2.07
N GLY A 160 -22.20 4.43 2.29
CA GLY A 160 -22.54 3.49 1.22
C GLY A 160 -21.33 2.87 0.51
N LYS A 161 -20.14 2.94 1.11
CA LYS A 161 -18.90 2.38 0.58
C LYS A 161 -18.74 0.92 1.00
N LEU A 162 -18.48 0.05 0.03
CA LEU A 162 -18.20 -1.36 0.28
C LEU A 162 -16.74 -1.58 0.71
N ASN A 163 -16.56 -2.43 1.71
CA ASN A 163 -15.27 -2.95 2.18
C ASN A 163 -15.35 -4.45 2.49
N ALA A 164 -14.24 -5.09 2.92
CA ALA A 164 -14.23 -6.53 3.17
C ALA A 164 -15.35 -6.98 4.13
N VAL A 165 -15.58 -6.25 5.23
CA VAL A 165 -16.64 -6.60 6.21
C VAL A 165 -18.01 -6.61 5.55
N SER A 166 -18.36 -5.52 4.86
CA SER A 166 -19.65 -5.42 4.16
C SER A 166 -19.84 -6.53 3.12
N LEU A 167 -18.79 -6.88 2.39
CA LEU A 167 -18.85 -7.89 1.34
C LEU A 167 -19.01 -9.29 1.92
N HIS A 168 -18.35 -9.59 3.04
CA HIS A 168 -18.55 -10.85 3.76
C HIS A 168 -19.99 -10.99 4.29
N ILE A 169 -20.61 -9.90 4.75
CA ILE A 169 -22.01 -9.91 5.18
C ILE A 169 -22.94 -10.12 3.99
N ILE A 170 -22.73 -9.39 2.88
CA ILE A 170 -23.57 -9.46 1.67
C ILE A 170 -23.51 -10.86 1.03
N HIS A 171 -22.33 -11.46 0.94
CA HIS A 171 -22.13 -12.77 0.34
C HIS A 171 -22.28 -13.93 1.33
N GLY A 172 -22.51 -13.62 2.62
CA GLY A 172 -22.72 -14.58 3.69
C GLY A 172 -24.12 -15.19 3.70
N THR A 173 -24.35 -16.11 4.63
CA THR A 173 -25.70 -16.61 4.91
C THR A 173 -26.46 -15.62 5.82
N ASN A 174 -27.79 -15.70 5.85
CA ASN A 174 -28.64 -14.78 6.63
C ASN A 174 -28.36 -14.74 8.16
N SER A 175 -27.50 -15.61 8.69
CA SER A 175 -27.09 -15.66 10.10
C SER A 175 -25.72 -15.04 10.39
N VAL A 176 -25.02 -14.49 9.39
CA VAL A 176 -23.69 -13.92 9.57
C VAL A 176 -23.80 -12.55 10.25
N THR A 177 -23.17 -12.39 11.42
CA THR A 177 -23.10 -11.13 12.16
C THR A 177 -21.77 -10.41 11.91
N ASP A 178 -21.76 -9.09 12.07
CA ASP A 178 -20.55 -8.27 11.97
C ASP A 178 -19.42 -8.79 12.90
N ASP A 179 -19.77 -9.23 14.11
CA ASP A 179 -18.82 -9.77 15.08
C ASP A 179 -18.15 -11.06 14.58
N HIS A 180 -18.92 -11.94 13.94
CA HIS A 180 -18.39 -13.17 13.37
C HIS A 180 -17.42 -12.86 12.22
N VAL A 181 -17.82 -11.99 11.30
CA VAL A 181 -16.96 -11.54 10.18
C VAL A 181 -15.68 -10.89 10.70
N ASN A 182 -15.79 -10.02 11.70
CA ASN A 182 -14.63 -9.39 12.33
C ASN A 182 -13.67 -10.42 12.94
N GLN A 183 -14.18 -11.50 13.53
CA GLN A 183 -13.36 -12.57 14.07
C GLN A 183 -12.62 -13.35 12.96
N GLU A 184 -13.29 -13.66 11.86
CA GLU A 184 -12.68 -14.33 10.70
C GLU A 184 -11.58 -13.47 10.07
N LEU A 185 -11.85 -12.18 9.85
CA LEU A 185 -10.88 -11.25 9.31
C LEU A 185 -9.67 -11.05 10.24
N LYS A 186 -9.89 -11.00 11.57
CA LYS A 186 -8.80 -10.98 12.55
C LYS A 186 -7.94 -12.25 12.48
N HIS A 187 -8.56 -13.41 12.33
CA HIS A 187 -7.82 -14.66 12.15
C HIS A 187 -6.96 -14.63 10.87
N LEU A 188 -7.53 -14.13 9.77
CA LEU A 188 -6.80 -13.96 8.50
C LEU A 188 -5.63 -12.97 8.64
N ILE A 189 -5.82 -11.83 9.32
CA ILE A 189 -4.75 -10.87 9.62
C ILE A 189 -3.61 -11.56 10.35
N GLU A 190 -3.92 -12.32 11.41
CA GLU A 190 -2.92 -13.04 12.20
C GLU A 190 -2.19 -14.11 11.38
N GLU A 191 -2.88 -14.82 10.50
CA GLU A 191 -2.26 -15.77 9.56
C GLU A 191 -1.30 -15.07 8.59
N ARG A 192 -1.73 -13.97 7.96
CA ARG A 192 -0.87 -13.21 7.04
C ARG A 192 0.32 -12.57 7.76
N ARG A 193 0.13 -12.12 9.01
CA ARG A 193 1.20 -11.56 9.84
C ARG A 193 2.23 -12.62 10.24
N ARG A 194 1.80 -13.83 10.57
CA ARG A 194 2.69 -14.97 10.83
C ARG A 194 3.52 -15.33 9.60
N GLU A 195 2.91 -15.41 8.42
CA GLU A 195 3.65 -15.66 7.18
C GLU A 195 4.63 -14.55 6.84
N LEU A 196 4.24 -13.28 7.01
CA LEU A 196 5.16 -12.15 6.89
C LEU A 196 6.36 -12.32 7.82
N HIS A 197 6.12 -12.61 9.09
CA HIS A 197 7.19 -12.80 10.06
C HIS A 197 8.10 -13.99 9.71
N ARG A 198 7.53 -15.10 9.21
CA ARG A 198 8.29 -16.26 8.71
C ARG A 198 9.25 -15.86 7.60
N LEU A 199 8.78 -15.11 6.60
CA LEU A 199 9.60 -14.61 5.49
C LEU A 199 10.70 -13.67 5.99
N VAL A 200 10.38 -12.78 6.93
CA VAL A 200 11.37 -11.87 7.55
C VAL A 200 12.47 -12.65 8.26
N LEU A 201 12.10 -13.70 9.00
CA LEU A 201 13.02 -14.56 9.75
C LEU A 201 13.82 -15.54 8.88
N GLN A 202 13.36 -15.84 7.66
CA GLN A 202 14.02 -16.76 6.75
C GLN A 202 15.46 -16.33 6.44
N LYS A 203 16.43 -17.19 6.73
CA LYS A 203 17.86 -16.95 6.47
C LYS A 203 18.36 -17.68 5.22
N ASN A 204 17.90 -18.92 5.01
CA ASN A 204 18.29 -19.75 3.88
C ASN A 204 17.38 -19.48 2.68
N ASP A 205 17.92 -19.57 1.46
CA ASP A 205 17.19 -19.40 0.20
C ASP A 205 16.41 -18.09 0.08
N SER A 206 16.86 -17.04 0.79
CA SER A 206 16.28 -15.70 0.74
C SER A 206 17.14 -14.81 -0.15
N ILE A 207 16.50 -14.22 -1.17
CA ILE A 207 17.16 -13.27 -2.06
C ILE A 207 17.01 -11.84 -1.53
N VAL A 208 15.94 -11.56 -0.78
CA VAL A 208 15.65 -10.23 -0.25
C VAL A 208 16.54 -9.94 0.98
N PRO A 209 17.32 -8.83 0.98
CA PRO A 209 18.18 -8.49 2.10
C PRO A 209 17.41 -8.34 3.42
N ARG A 210 18.00 -8.79 4.54
CA ARG A 210 17.33 -8.78 5.85
C ARG A 210 16.83 -7.39 6.24
N GLN A 211 17.62 -6.34 6.02
CA GLN A 211 17.24 -4.96 6.33
C GLN A 211 16.00 -4.51 5.55
N CYS A 212 15.86 -4.95 4.30
CA CYS A 212 14.66 -4.70 3.48
C CYS A 212 13.44 -5.43 4.06
N LYS A 213 13.60 -6.70 4.47
CA LYS A 213 12.53 -7.47 5.11
C LYS A 213 12.05 -6.84 6.42
N GLU A 214 12.98 -6.34 7.22
CA GLU A 214 12.66 -5.62 8.46
C GLU A 214 11.81 -4.36 8.21
N LEU A 215 11.94 -3.70 7.06
CA LEU A 215 11.08 -2.55 6.75
C LEU A 215 9.61 -2.96 6.60
N PHE A 216 9.32 -4.08 5.93
CA PHE A 216 7.97 -4.64 5.84
C PHE A 216 7.43 -5.02 7.22
N TRP A 217 8.27 -5.61 8.08
CA TRP A 217 7.89 -5.95 9.45
C TRP A 217 7.59 -4.72 10.31
N LYS A 218 8.44 -3.69 10.24
CA LYS A 218 8.21 -2.41 10.92
C LYS A 218 6.90 -1.78 10.46
N MET A 219 6.61 -1.77 9.16
CA MET A 219 5.34 -1.26 8.66
C MET A 219 4.15 -2.07 9.18
N SER A 220 4.27 -3.40 9.26
CA SER A 220 3.23 -4.22 9.91
C SER A 220 2.96 -3.78 11.34
N LYS A 221 4.00 -3.48 12.14
CA LYS A 221 3.81 -2.95 13.50
C LYS A 221 3.13 -1.59 13.52
N VAL A 222 3.52 -0.67 12.62
CA VAL A 222 2.89 0.64 12.49
C VAL A 222 1.41 0.49 12.20
N LEU A 223 1.03 -0.38 11.27
CA LEU A 223 -0.39 -0.61 10.91
C LEU A 223 -1.19 -1.17 12.10
N HIS A 224 -0.64 -2.12 12.84
CA HIS A 224 -1.33 -2.67 14.02
C HIS A 224 -1.44 -1.65 15.15
N LEU A 225 -0.46 -0.76 15.32
CA LEU A 225 -0.55 0.34 16.27
C LEU A 225 -1.60 1.36 15.83
N PHE A 226 -1.61 1.71 14.54
CA PHE A 226 -2.50 2.70 13.96
C PHE A 226 -3.97 2.30 14.09
N TYR A 227 -4.30 1.06 13.74
CA TYR A 227 -5.66 0.52 13.84
C TYR A 227 -5.93 -0.23 15.13
N MET A 228 -5.15 -0.01 16.20
CA MET A 228 -5.28 -0.80 17.43
C MET A 228 -6.62 -0.59 18.14
N LYS A 229 -7.12 0.64 18.12
CA LYS A 229 -8.31 1.07 18.88
C LYS A 229 -9.48 1.41 17.96
N ASP A 230 -9.22 2.14 16.88
CA ASP A 230 -10.23 2.71 15.99
C ASP A 230 -9.66 2.84 14.56
N ASP A 231 -10.31 3.63 13.71
CA ASP A 231 -9.90 3.85 12.32
C ASP A 231 -8.64 4.72 12.17
N GLY A 232 -8.07 5.24 13.26
CA GLY A 232 -6.89 6.09 13.31
C GLY A 232 -7.10 7.52 12.82
N PHE A 233 -8.32 7.89 12.41
CA PHE A 233 -8.64 9.21 11.87
C PHE A 233 -9.65 9.98 12.72
N THR A 234 -10.52 9.27 13.44
CA THR A 234 -11.62 9.87 14.21
C THR A 234 -11.25 10.24 15.64
N SER A 235 -10.16 9.68 16.19
CA SER A 235 -9.69 9.97 17.55
C SER A 235 -8.33 10.68 17.57
N HIS A 236 -7.96 11.20 18.75
CA HIS A 236 -6.69 11.89 18.98
C HIS A 236 -5.58 10.94 19.50
N GLU A 237 -5.84 9.64 19.57
CA GLU A 237 -4.90 8.66 20.15
C GLU A 237 -3.55 8.62 19.43
N MET A 238 -3.56 8.66 18.10
CA MET A 238 -2.32 8.70 17.32
C MET A 238 -1.55 10.00 17.52
N ALA A 239 -2.25 11.14 17.63
CA ALA A 239 -1.61 12.43 17.92
C ALA A 239 -0.92 12.41 19.29
N ASN A 240 -1.54 11.81 20.30
CA ASN A 240 -0.93 11.64 21.62
C ASN A 240 0.31 10.74 21.56
N ALA A 241 0.25 9.64 20.82
CA ALA A 241 1.42 8.77 20.63
C ALA A 241 2.58 9.49 19.94
N VAL A 242 2.30 10.35 18.95
CA VAL A 242 3.30 11.20 18.29
C VAL A 242 3.91 12.21 19.27
N ASN A 243 3.08 12.88 20.08
CA ASN A 243 3.56 13.83 21.09
C ASN A 243 4.51 13.17 22.10
N ALA A 244 4.13 11.99 22.61
CA ALA A 244 4.95 11.24 23.55
C ALA A 244 6.33 10.83 22.99
N VAL A 245 6.45 10.64 21.68
CA VAL A 245 7.70 10.20 21.03
C VAL A 245 8.56 11.37 20.54
N ILE A 246 7.94 12.43 20.01
CA ILE A 246 8.63 13.52 19.32
C ILE A 246 8.80 14.77 20.20
N HIS A 247 7.81 15.06 21.05
CA HIS A 247 7.73 16.34 21.76
C HIS A 247 7.98 16.21 23.26
N GLU A 248 7.68 15.08 23.87
CA GLU A 248 7.83 14.85 25.30
C GLU A 248 9.24 14.30 25.63
N PRO A 249 10.08 15.05 26.38
CA PRO A 249 11.38 14.57 26.78
C PRO A 249 11.24 13.47 27.85
N ILE A 250 12.09 12.44 27.77
CA ILE A 250 12.20 11.43 28.83
C ILE A 250 12.90 12.10 30.03
N LEU A 251 12.17 12.25 31.13
CA LEU A 251 12.76 12.67 32.40
C LEU A 251 13.60 11.52 32.95
N VAL A 252 14.90 11.76 33.10
CA VAL A 252 15.80 10.83 33.77
C VAL A 252 15.98 11.33 35.19
N ASP A 253 15.49 10.57 36.18
CA ASP A 253 15.74 10.88 37.58
C ASP A 253 17.26 10.86 37.82
N GLN A 254 17.77 11.93 38.43
CA GLN A 254 19.18 11.99 38.85
C GLN A 254 19.36 11.03 40.02
N LEU A 255 19.96 9.87 39.75
CA LEU A 255 20.45 8.93 40.77
C LEU A 255 21.67 9.49 41.52
#